data_AF-A0A434AFT9-F1
#
_entry.id   AF-A0A434AFT9-F1
#
_cell.length_a   1.000
_cell.length_b   1.000
_cell.length_c   1.000
_cell.angle_alpha   90.00
_cell.angle_beta   90.00
_cell.angle_gamma   90.00
#
_symmetry.space_group_name_H-M   'P 1'
#
loop_
_entity.id
_entity.type
_entity.pdbx_description
1 polymer ?
#
loop_
_entity_poly.entity_id
_entity_poly.type
_entity_poly.pdbx_seq_one_letter_code
_entity_poly.pdbx_strand_id
1 'polypeptide(L)'
;MIIKVLLLTVVILGIAFAGFAISILIKKNGRFPELHIGANKDLKKRGIACATSQDKMEQLKVNKTIHLKQLTIIDKEFESL
;
A
#
# COMPACT_ATOMS: atom_id res chain seq x y z
N MET A 1 -44.82 -1.13 -2.12
CA MET A 1 -43.63 -1.60 -1.38
C MET A 1 -42.34 -1.17 -2.07
N ILE A 2 -42.17 -1.44 -3.37
CA ILE A 2 -40.93 -1.16 -4.12
C ILE A 2 -40.54 0.33 -4.17
N ILE A 3 -41.50 1.24 -4.38
CA ILE A 3 -41.24 2.70 -4.44
C ILE A 3 -40.67 3.24 -3.12
N LYS A 4 -41.15 2.74 -1.97
CA LYS A 4 -40.67 3.17 -0.65
C LYS A 4 -39.21 2.77 -0.44
N VAL A 5 -38.85 1.56 -0.88
CA VAL A 5 -37.48 1.06 -0.82
C VAL A 5 -36.57 1.87 -1.76
N LEU A 6 -37.02 2.13 -3.00
CA LEU A 6 -36.25 2.95 -3.94
C LEU A 6 -36.00 4.37 -3.41
N LEU A 7 -37.03 5.02 -2.85
CA LEU A 7 -36.89 6.34 -2.24
C LEU A 7 -35.85 6.31 -1.11
N LEU A 8 -35.93 5.32 -0.22
CA LEU A 8 -34.98 5.15 0.88
C LEU A 8 -33.55 4.95 0.37
N THR A 9 -33.35 4.13 -0.66
CA THR A 9 -32.01 3.90 -1.24
C THR A 9 -31.42 5.16 -1.85
N VAL A 10 -32.20 5.95 -2.59
CA VAL A 10 -31.73 7.20 -3.21
C VAL A 10 -31.34 8.22 -2.14
N VAL A 11 -32.11 8.32 -1.05
CA VAL A 11 -31.78 9.22 0.07
C VAL A 11 -30.45 8.85 0.71
N ILE A 12 -30.23 7.56 1.02
CA ILE A 12 -28.98 7.08 1.62
C ILE A 12 -27.80 7.35 0.68
N LEU A 13 -27.98 7.05 -0.61
CA LEU A 13 -26.93 7.25 -1.62
C LEU A 13 -26.60 8.75 -1.79
N GLY A 14 -27.62 9.60 -1.77
CA GLY A 14 -27.47 11.05 -1.81
C GLY A 14 -26.65 11.59 -0.63
N ILE A 15 -26.89 11.09 0.59
CA ILE A 15 -26.10 11.47 1.78
C ILE A 15 -24.64 11.04 1.62
N ALA A 16 -24.38 9.83 1.10
CA ALA A 16 -23.02 9.35 0.87
C ALA A 16 -22.27 10.23 -0.15
N PHE A 17 -22.90 10.56 -1.28
CA PHE A 17 -22.30 11.45 -2.28
C PHE A 17 -22.12 12.87 -1.77
N ALA A 18 -23.04 13.38 -0.94
CA ALA A 18 -22.89 14.69 -0.31
C ALA A 18 -21.64 14.74 0.61
N GLY A 19 -21.46 13.72 1.46
CA GLY A 19 -20.26 13.62 2.31
C GLY A 19 -18.96 13.54 1.51
N PHE A 20 -18.99 12.82 0.39
CA PHE A 20 -17.86 12.72 -0.53
C PHE A 20 -17.57 14.06 -1.22
N ALA A 21 -18.60 14.76 -1.69
CA ALA A 21 -18.49 16.07 -2.31
C ALA A 21 -17.91 17.12 -1.34
N ILE A 22 -18.38 17.15 -0.08
CA ILE A 22 -17.84 18.06 0.95
C ILE A 22 -16.34 17.80 1.18
N SER A 23 -15.92 16.53 1.17
CA SER A 23 -14.53 16.13 1.38
C SER A 23 -13.59 16.60 0.25
N ILE A 24 -14.11 16.79 -0.95
CA ILE A 24 -13.34 17.20 -2.15
C ILE A 24 -13.45 18.70 -2.39
N LEU A 25 -14.66 19.25 -2.38
CA LEU A 25 -14.94 20.63 -2.80
C LEU A 25 -14.74 21.65 -1.67
N ILE A 26 -15.05 21.29 -0.42
CA ILE A 26 -15.08 22.25 0.70
C ILE A 26 -13.84 22.13 1.59
N LYS A 27 -13.32 20.91 1.78
CA LYS A 27 -12.15 20.68 2.65
C LYS A 27 -10.89 21.31 2.04
N LYS A 28 -10.09 22.02 2.86
CA LYS A 28 -8.79 22.57 2.44
C LYS A 28 -7.85 21.43 2.03
N ASN A 29 -7.35 21.47 0.78
CA ASN A 29 -6.64 20.35 0.11
C ASN A 29 -7.50 19.09 -0.10
N GLY A 30 -8.80 19.26 -0.29
CA GLY A 30 -9.71 18.21 -0.74
C GLY A 30 -9.24 17.67 -2.09
N ARG A 31 -8.90 16.38 -2.11
CA ARG A 31 -8.47 15.67 -3.31
C ARG A 31 -8.94 14.24 -3.18
N PHE A 32 -9.16 13.60 -4.32
CA PHE A 32 -9.41 12.17 -4.31
C PHE A 32 -8.23 11.45 -3.63
N PRO A 33 -8.51 10.43 -2.80
CA PRO A 33 -7.47 9.63 -2.21
C PRO A 33 -6.61 8.99 -3.30
N GLU A 34 -5.30 8.92 -3.07
CA GLU A 34 -4.38 8.32 -4.02
C GLU A 34 -4.58 6.79 -4.03
N LEU A 35 -5.09 6.29 -5.15
CA LEU A 35 -5.41 4.88 -5.36
C LEU A 35 -4.17 4.09 -5.81
N HIS A 36 -3.15 4.77 -6.36
CA HIS A 36 -1.89 4.12 -6.69
C HIS A 36 -1.09 3.81 -5.44
N ILE A 37 -0.90 2.52 -5.16
CA ILE A 37 -0.12 2.03 -4.00
C ILE A 37 1.25 2.73 -3.90
N GLY A 38 1.95 2.91 -5.03
CA GLY A 38 3.28 3.52 -5.06
C GLY A 38 3.32 5.04 -4.80
N ALA A 39 2.25 5.76 -5.16
CA ALA A 39 2.17 7.21 -4.98
C ALA A 39 1.51 7.61 -3.64
N ASN A 40 0.80 6.67 -3.01
CA ASN A 40 0.09 6.93 -1.78
C ASN A 40 1.04 7.03 -0.58
N LYS A 41 1.19 8.27 -0.07
CA LYS A 41 2.07 8.57 1.07
C LYS A 41 1.66 7.86 2.35
N ASP A 42 0.36 7.63 2.57
CA ASP A 42 -0.14 6.97 3.77
C ASP A 42 0.16 5.46 3.75
N LEU A 43 0.07 4.82 2.58
CA LEU A 43 0.48 3.42 2.42
C LEU A 43 2.00 3.27 2.55
N LYS A 44 2.77 4.20 1.97
CA LYS A 44 4.23 4.23 2.13
C LYS A 44 4.65 4.36 3.60
N LYS A 45 3.99 5.21 4.39
CA LYS A 45 4.24 5.35 5.84
C LYS A 45 3.97 4.05 6.61
N ARG A 46 3.01 3.24 6.15
CA ARG A 46 2.69 1.93 6.73
C ARG A 46 3.60 0.81 6.22
N GLY A 47 4.56 1.10 5.34
CA GLY A 47 5.46 0.11 4.74
C GLY A 47 4.80 -0.77 3.68
N ILE A 48 3.60 -0.41 3.20
CA ILE A 48 2.88 -1.19 2.20
C ILE A 48 3.34 -0.74 0.81
N ALA A 49 3.95 -1.66 0.05
CA ALA A 49 4.42 -1.43 -1.32
C ALA A 49 3.70 -2.35 -2.32
N CYS A 50 3.85 -2.10 -3.63
CA CYS A 50 3.29 -3.01 -4.63
C CYS A 50 3.97 -4.39 -4.57
N ALA A 51 3.28 -5.44 -5.01
CA ALA A 51 3.80 -6.81 -5.00
C ALA A 51 5.20 -6.90 -5.61
N THR A 52 5.39 -6.34 -6.82
CA THR A 52 6.69 -6.34 -7.50
C THR A 52 7.81 -5.65 -6.71
N SER A 53 7.49 -4.56 -6.01
CA SER A 53 8.48 -3.88 -5.17
C SER A 53 8.80 -4.71 -3.94
N GLN A 54 7.81 -5.36 -3.33
CA GLN A 54 8.02 -6.27 -2.20
C GLN A 54 8.86 -7.47 -2.61
N ASP A 55 8.54 -8.11 -3.74
CA ASP A 55 9.29 -9.23 -4.30
C ASP A 55 10.75 -8.85 -4.55
N LYS A 56 10.98 -7.68 -5.17
CA LYS A 56 12.35 -7.18 -5.40
C LYS A 56 13.10 -6.91 -4.09
N MET A 57 12.43 -6.35 -3.07
CA MET A 57 13.03 -6.12 -1.76
C MET A 57 13.43 -7.44 -1.08
N GLU A 58 12.59 -8.46 -1.15
CA GLU A 58 12.89 -9.79 -0.61
C GLU A 58 14.02 -10.49 -1.37
N GLN A 59 14.03 -10.42 -2.71
CA GLN A 59 15.14 -10.94 -3.53
C GLN A 59 16.48 -10.26 -3.16
N LEU A 60 16.48 -8.95 -2.95
CA LEU A 60 17.68 -8.21 -2.54
C LEU A 60 18.16 -8.62 -1.13
N LYS A 61 17.24 -8.94 -0.21
CA LYS A 61 17.60 -9.48 1.12
C LYS A 61 18.26 -10.85 1.00
N VAL A 62 17.66 -11.76 0.23
CA VAL A 62 18.20 -13.12 0.00
C VAL A 62 19.61 -13.06 -0.58
N ASN A 63 19.82 -12.25 -1.63
CA ASN A 63 21.13 -12.11 -2.27
C ASN A 63 22.20 -11.60 -1.30
N LYS A 64 21.88 -10.63 -0.43
CA LYS A 64 22.81 -10.16 0.61
C LYS A 64 23.16 -11.27 1.60
N THR A 65 22.16 -12.02 2.07
CA THR A 65 22.38 -13.12 3.02
C THR A 65 23.24 -14.22 2.41
N ILE A 66 22.99 -14.62 1.16
CA ILE A 66 23.80 -15.62 0.46
C ILE A 66 25.24 -15.13 0.33
N HIS A 67 25.46 -13.88 -0.11
CA HIS A 67 26.79 -13.32 -0.27
C HIS A 67 27.57 -13.26 1.06
N LEU A 68 26.94 -12.83 2.15
CA LEU A 68 27.55 -12.82 3.48
C LEU A 68 27.91 -14.24 3.95
N LYS A 69 27.05 -15.22 3.65
CA LYS A 69 27.29 -16.62 4.00
C LYS A 69 28.46 -17.21 3.20
N GLN A 70 28.62 -16.83 1.93
CA GLN A 70 29.76 -17.28 1.13
C GLN A 70 31.09 -16.73 1.64
N LEU A 71 31.15 -15.45 2.00
CA LEU A 71 32.35 -14.85 2.59
C LEU A 71 32.77 -15.56 3.89
N THR A 72 31.81 -15.82 4.78
CA THR A 72 32.10 -16.51 6.05
C THR A 72 32.49 -17.98 5.90
N ILE A 73 32.10 -18.66 4.81
CA ILE A 73 32.59 -20.01 4.51
C ILE A 73 34.06 -19.97 4.09
N ILE A 74 34.44 -19.00 3.24
CA ILE A 74 35.81 -18.81 2.78
C ILE A 74 36.74 -18.49 3.95
N ASP A 75 36.33 -17.59 4.86
CA ASP A 75 37.11 -17.27 6.06
C ASP A 75 37.32 -18.50 6.96
N LYS A 76 36.28 -19.33 7.16
CA LYS A 76 36.39 -20.57 7.94
C LYS A 76 37.28 -21.62 7.29
N GLU A 77 37.26 -21.72 5.97
CA GLU A 77 38.13 -22.64 5.23
C GLU A 77 39.59 -22.23 5.40
N PHE A 78 39.89 -20.92 5.33
CA PHE A 78 41.23 -20.38 5.57
C PHE A 78 41.72 -20.58 7.02
N GLU A 79 40.84 -20.47 8.01
CA GLU A 79 41.19 -20.66 9.43
C GLU A 79 41.34 -22.15 9.83
N SER A 80 40.85 -23.06 8.98
CA SER A 80 41.02 -24.51 9.14
C SER A 80 42.28 -25.07 8.49
N LEU A 81 43.01 -24.24 7.73
CA LEU A 81 44.25 -24.54 7.03
C LEU A 81 45.47 -24.14 7.88
#